data_AF-A0A329CHP0-F1
#
_entry.id   AF-A0A329CHP0-F1
#
_cell.length_a   1.000
_cell.length_b   1.000
_cell.length_c   1.000
_cell.angle_alpha   90.00
_cell.angle_beta   90.00
_cell.angle_gamma   90.00
#
_symmetry.space_group_name_H-M   'P 1'
#
loop_
_entity.id
_entity.type
_entity.pdbx_description
1 polymer ?
#
loop_
_entity_poly.entity_id
_entity_poly.type
_entity_poly.pdbx_seq_one_letter_code
_entity_poly.pdbx_strand_id
1 'polypeptide(L)'
;MWLQAIERRNGVLAARVVNGDRDVEWMNVEAAWEADIHASSTSRMSVATCFSRWKVVDATDFFSEMAIEAYPAANKHQMFEVDHNGLRLVLPAILVLKALFKPNATVFQYLFRPSGLDMLLAPVYANGSTTVAILPRKLRQHVPVGDTGLERLRWLYCFPTARAAFDSVYTRATYGVVGIKLPTAEIDISVKGCLRGRKFFVSSLSIVRCSPLEAPFDWAGRQPQHFRLREPAPGERLNPILVDSDLIEGPSGWGLSDDEWACVAYLFPTGPQCRSGEQTRAFVNAILEKLGTGVGWTSVNSKHGTLSAVSSLYRDYRRSGKWHKLVATVLEMRKRYFTVANAA
;
A
#
# COMPACT_ATOMS: atom_id res chain seq x y z
N MET A 1 -19.05 -2.47 -0.93
CA MET A 1 -18.96 -3.62 -1.85
C MET A 1 -17.75 -4.46 -1.50
N TRP A 2 -17.92 -5.76 -1.22
CA TRP A 2 -16.84 -6.70 -0.90
C TRP A 2 -16.88 -7.92 -1.81
N LEU A 3 -15.74 -8.29 -2.40
CA LEU A 3 -15.63 -9.46 -3.27
C LEU A 3 -15.41 -10.72 -2.44
N GLN A 4 -16.48 -11.45 -2.12
CA GLN A 4 -16.44 -12.54 -1.14
C GLN A 4 -15.86 -13.85 -1.69
N ALA A 5 -16.25 -14.24 -2.91
CA ALA A 5 -15.89 -15.52 -3.50
C ALA A 5 -16.04 -15.47 -5.03
N ILE A 6 -15.59 -16.54 -5.70
CA ILE A 6 -15.92 -16.80 -7.11
C ILE A 6 -16.74 -18.09 -7.15
N GLU A 7 -17.74 -18.16 -8.01
CA GLU A 7 -18.52 -19.39 -8.21
C GLU A 7 -18.78 -19.62 -9.69
N ARG A 8 -19.01 -20.87 -10.09
CA ARG A 8 -19.40 -21.21 -11.45
C ARG A 8 -20.92 -21.16 -11.56
N ARG A 9 -21.45 -20.23 -12.35
CA ARG A 9 -22.88 -20.07 -12.65
C ARG A 9 -23.09 -20.29 -14.14
N ASN A 10 -23.97 -21.22 -14.52
CA ASN A 10 -24.26 -21.56 -15.91
C ASN A 10 -22.99 -21.85 -16.74
N GLY A 11 -22.01 -22.53 -16.14
CA GLY A 11 -20.75 -22.86 -16.78
C GLY A 11 -19.72 -21.72 -16.87
N VAL A 12 -20.03 -20.52 -16.40
CA VAL A 12 -19.15 -19.34 -16.43
C VAL A 12 -18.76 -18.93 -15.01
N LEU A 13 -17.53 -18.40 -14.84
CA LEU A 13 -17.08 -17.86 -13.55
C LEU A 13 -17.79 -16.52 -13.27
N ALA A 14 -18.40 -16.40 -12.10
CA ALA A 14 -19.04 -15.20 -11.61
C ALA A 14 -18.47 -14.82 -10.23
N ALA A 15 -18.25 -13.53 -10.03
CA ALA A 15 -17.80 -12.98 -8.76
C ALA A 15 -19.00 -12.75 -7.85
N ARG A 16 -18.95 -13.32 -6.64
CA ARG A 16 -19.93 -13.12 -5.58
C ARG A 16 -19.54 -11.90 -4.77
N VAL A 17 -20.41 -10.90 -4.75
CA VAL A 17 -20.16 -9.60 -4.15
C VAL A 17 -21.17 -9.36 -3.04
N VAL A 18 -20.72 -8.82 -1.91
CA VAL A 18 -21.57 -8.48 -0.76
C VAL A 18 -21.61 -6.97 -0.60
N ASN A 19 -22.82 -6.42 -0.57
CA ASN A 19 -23.09 -5.03 -0.24
C ASN A 19 -23.52 -4.89 1.23
N GLY A 20 -23.48 -3.66 1.77
CA GLY A 20 -23.58 -3.38 3.22
C GLY A 20 -24.71 -4.11 3.95
N ASP A 21 -25.85 -4.33 3.31
CA ASP A 21 -27.02 -4.98 3.93
C ASP A 21 -27.04 -6.51 3.78
N ARG A 22 -25.86 -7.14 3.60
CA ARG A 22 -25.70 -8.58 3.26
C ARG A 22 -26.29 -8.98 1.91
N ASP A 23 -26.74 -8.02 1.11
CA ASP A 23 -27.21 -8.26 -0.25
C ASP A 23 -26.08 -8.84 -1.09
N VAL A 24 -26.38 -9.99 -1.69
CA VAL A 24 -25.45 -10.73 -2.54
C VAL A 24 -25.75 -10.41 -3.99
N GLU A 25 -24.81 -9.71 -4.62
CA GLU A 25 -24.80 -9.45 -6.04
C GLU A 25 -23.84 -10.37 -6.78
N TRP A 26 -24.13 -10.60 -8.05
CA TRP A 26 -23.30 -11.38 -8.94
C TRP A 26 -22.81 -10.48 -10.05
N MET A 27 -21.49 -10.39 -10.20
CA MET A 27 -20.89 -9.68 -11.33
C MET A 27 -20.06 -10.63 -12.19
N ASN A 28 -19.88 -10.25 -13.45
CA ASN A 28 -18.92 -10.94 -14.30
C ASN A 28 -17.53 -10.82 -13.67
N VAL A 29 -16.79 -11.93 -13.60
CA VAL A 29 -15.44 -11.94 -13.02
C VAL A 29 -14.48 -11.01 -13.78
N GLU A 30 -14.74 -10.78 -15.07
CA GLU A 30 -13.99 -9.83 -15.90
C GLU A 30 -14.19 -8.37 -15.44
N ALA A 31 -15.25 -8.06 -14.69
CA ALA A 31 -15.54 -6.75 -14.11
C ALA A 31 -15.07 -6.63 -12.64
N ALA A 32 -14.50 -7.68 -12.05
CA ALA A 32 -14.06 -7.66 -10.65
C ALA A 32 -12.97 -6.60 -10.35
N TRP A 33 -12.29 -6.08 -11.39
CA TRP A 33 -11.35 -4.97 -11.24
C TRP A 33 -12.03 -3.64 -10.87
N GLU A 34 -13.33 -3.51 -11.08
CA GLU A 34 -14.14 -2.34 -10.69
C GLU A 34 -14.48 -2.38 -9.20
N ALA A 35 -14.28 -3.52 -8.53
CA ALA A 35 -14.62 -3.67 -7.13
C ALA A 35 -13.68 -2.87 -6.22
N ASP A 36 -14.15 -1.74 -5.72
CA ASP A 36 -13.38 -0.87 -4.84
C ASP A 36 -13.70 -1.10 -3.36
N ILE A 37 -12.65 -1.01 -2.56
CA ILE A 37 -12.72 -1.14 -1.11
C ILE A 37 -12.76 0.26 -0.55
N HIS A 38 -13.95 0.69 -0.11
CA HIS A 38 -14.12 2.01 0.49
C HIS A 38 -13.46 2.04 1.88
N ALA A 39 -12.64 3.06 2.12
CA ALA A 39 -12.14 3.40 3.45
C ALA A 39 -12.54 4.86 3.74
N SER A 40 -13.14 5.09 4.91
CA SER A 40 -13.61 6.42 5.34
C SER A 40 -12.47 7.41 5.57
N SER A 41 -11.28 6.92 5.92
CA SER A 41 -10.06 7.72 6.08
C SER A 41 -8.91 7.08 5.30
N THR A 42 -8.21 7.85 4.47
CA THR A 42 -7.08 7.31 3.69
C THR A 42 -5.76 7.98 4.08
N SER A 43 -5.00 7.31 4.93
CA SER A 43 -3.56 7.54 5.05
C SER A 43 -2.86 6.93 3.84
N ARG A 44 -1.73 7.50 3.44
CA ARG A 44 -0.92 7.02 2.32
C ARG A 44 0.50 6.75 2.78
N MET A 45 1.06 5.61 2.39
CA MET A 45 2.47 5.31 2.60
C MET A 45 3.11 4.58 1.43
N SER A 46 4.44 4.62 1.37
CA SER A 46 5.25 3.87 0.42
C SER A 46 6.14 2.90 1.18
N VAL A 47 6.24 1.67 0.69
CA VAL A 47 6.90 0.56 1.36
C VAL A 47 7.74 -0.20 0.34
N ALA A 48 9.02 -0.42 0.65
CA ALA A 48 9.84 -1.41 -0.03
C ALA A 48 9.68 -2.75 0.70
N THR A 49 9.37 -3.81 -0.04
CA THR A 49 9.13 -5.16 0.53
C THR A 49 9.46 -6.25 -0.49
N CYS A 50 9.37 -7.52 -0.06
CA CYS A 50 9.55 -8.68 -0.91
C CYS A 50 8.33 -9.59 -0.77
N PHE A 51 7.79 -10.07 -1.88
CA PHE A 51 6.61 -10.95 -1.88
C PHE A 51 6.80 -12.23 -1.05
N SER A 52 8.03 -12.75 -0.94
CA SER A 52 8.33 -13.93 -0.10
C SER A 52 8.10 -13.68 1.40
N ARG A 53 8.06 -12.42 1.84
CA ARG A 53 7.76 -12.04 3.23
C ARG A 53 6.27 -11.94 3.52
N TRP A 54 5.43 -11.99 2.49
CA TRP A 54 3.99 -11.83 2.64
C TRP A 54 3.38 -13.15 3.07
N LYS A 55 2.55 -13.11 4.11
CA LYS A 55 1.89 -14.31 4.66
C LYS A 55 0.42 -14.27 4.34
N VAL A 56 -0.16 -15.43 4.06
CA VAL A 56 -1.62 -15.54 3.96
C VAL A 56 -2.20 -15.51 5.37
N VAL A 57 -3.24 -14.70 5.55
CA VAL A 57 -3.92 -14.53 6.85
C VAL A 57 -5.43 -14.61 6.70
N ASP A 58 -6.12 -14.69 7.82
CA ASP A 58 -7.58 -14.66 7.88
C ASP A 58 -8.13 -13.23 7.71
N ALA A 59 -9.35 -13.10 7.20
CA ALA A 59 -10.00 -11.82 6.91
C ALA A 59 -10.72 -11.19 8.12
N THR A 60 -10.85 -11.90 9.24
CA THR A 60 -11.63 -11.46 10.42
C THR A 60 -11.23 -10.06 10.90
N ASP A 61 -9.92 -9.84 11.11
CA ASP A 61 -9.38 -8.54 11.52
C ASP A 61 -9.73 -7.41 10.53
N PHE A 62 -9.78 -7.72 9.23
CA PHE A 62 -10.07 -6.73 8.19
C PHE A 62 -11.56 -6.37 8.19
N PHE A 63 -12.45 -7.35 8.37
CA PHE A 63 -13.89 -7.11 8.37
C PHE A 63 -14.34 -6.29 9.57
N SER A 64 -13.84 -6.63 10.76
CA SER A 64 -14.17 -5.90 11.99
C SER A 64 -13.79 -4.43 11.90
N GLU A 65 -12.63 -4.14 11.33
CA GLU A 65 -12.06 -2.79 11.32
C GLU A 65 -12.58 -1.92 10.16
N MET A 66 -12.99 -2.57 9.06
CA MET A 66 -13.54 -1.88 7.88
C MET A 66 -15.07 -1.81 7.89
N ALA A 67 -15.72 -2.24 8.99
CA ALA A 67 -17.17 -2.31 9.12
C ALA A 67 -17.84 -3.03 7.92
N ILE A 68 -17.23 -4.13 7.46
CA ILE A 68 -17.77 -4.92 6.36
C ILE A 68 -18.73 -5.95 6.96
N GLU A 69 -20.02 -5.76 6.72
CA GLU A 69 -21.08 -6.68 7.12
C GLU A 69 -21.17 -7.91 6.20
N ALA A 70 -20.07 -8.66 6.09
CA ALA A 70 -20.02 -9.93 5.37
C ALA A 70 -19.86 -11.10 6.36
N TYR A 71 -20.40 -12.26 6.03
CA TYR A 71 -20.21 -13.48 6.82
C TYR A 71 -18.74 -13.96 6.69
N PRO A 72 -17.91 -13.88 7.74
CA PRO A 72 -16.48 -14.24 7.64
C PRO A 72 -16.28 -15.70 7.24
N ALA A 73 -17.13 -16.60 7.74
CA ALA A 73 -17.07 -18.04 7.45
C ALA A 73 -17.31 -18.38 5.96
N ALA A 74 -18.00 -17.51 5.22
CA ALA A 74 -18.23 -17.69 3.78
C ALA A 74 -17.18 -16.97 2.92
N ASN A 75 -16.25 -16.24 3.53
CA ASN A 75 -15.23 -15.50 2.80
C ASN A 75 -14.19 -16.45 2.18
N LYS A 76 -14.09 -16.42 0.85
CA LYS A 76 -13.04 -17.09 0.07
C LYS A 76 -12.12 -16.08 -0.60
N HIS A 77 -12.03 -14.87 -0.05
CA HIS A 77 -11.10 -13.85 -0.48
C HIS A 77 -9.80 -13.96 0.30
N GLN A 78 -8.72 -14.32 -0.40
CA GLN A 78 -7.40 -14.43 0.18
C GLN A 78 -6.92 -13.08 0.69
N MET A 79 -6.35 -13.06 1.89
CA MET A 79 -5.75 -11.89 2.52
C MET A 79 -4.25 -12.10 2.70
N PHE A 80 -3.49 -11.02 2.59
CA PHE A 80 -2.05 -11.01 2.82
C PHE A 80 -1.71 -10.10 3.98
N GLU A 81 -0.67 -10.48 4.71
CA GLU A 81 -0.02 -9.66 5.71
C GLU A 81 1.44 -9.43 5.36
N VAL A 82 1.93 -8.22 5.61
CA VAL A 82 3.36 -7.93 5.60
C VAL A 82 3.73 -6.98 6.75
N ASP A 83 4.79 -7.32 7.48
CA ASP A 83 5.39 -6.42 8.47
C ASP A 83 6.36 -5.45 7.80
N HIS A 84 6.20 -4.16 8.12
CA HIS A 84 7.10 -3.10 7.72
C HIS A 84 7.42 -2.18 8.90
N ASN A 85 8.62 -2.32 9.47
CA ASN A 85 9.09 -1.53 10.61
C ASN A 85 8.15 -1.61 11.83
N GLY A 86 7.64 -2.82 12.13
CA GLY A 86 6.70 -3.05 13.23
C GLY A 86 5.26 -2.61 12.95
N LEU A 87 4.97 -2.16 11.72
CA LEU A 87 3.63 -1.90 11.23
C LEU A 87 3.14 -3.10 10.41
N ARG A 88 2.00 -3.66 10.81
CA ARG A 88 1.35 -4.81 10.15
C ARG A 88 0.41 -4.31 9.04
N LEU A 89 0.77 -4.50 7.77
CA LEU A 89 -0.11 -4.17 6.64
C LEU A 89 -0.98 -5.38 6.30
N VAL A 90 -2.30 -5.18 6.17
CA VAL A 90 -3.26 -6.21 5.79
C VAL A 90 -3.88 -5.86 4.43
N LEU A 91 -3.72 -6.75 3.44
CA LEU A 91 -4.05 -6.50 2.04
C LEU A 91 -4.96 -7.59 1.45
N PRO A 92 -6.14 -7.23 0.94
CA PRO A 92 -6.98 -8.13 0.14
C PRO A 92 -6.30 -8.50 -1.18
N ALA A 93 -6.44 -9.76 -1.61
CA ALA A 93 -5.84 -10.23 -2.85
C ALA A 93 -6.30 -9.46 -4.09
N ILE A 94 -7.52 -8.89 -4.09
CA ILE A 94 -8.01 -8.10 -5.24
C ILE A 94 -7.16 -6.87 -5.48
N LEU A 95 -6.63 -6.26 -4.42
CA LEU A 95 -5.73 -5.11 -4.54
C LEU A 95 -4.39 -5.53 -5.15
N VAL A 96 -3.91 -6.73 -4.80
CA VAL A 96 -2.70 -7.33 -5.40
C VAL A 96 -2.90 -7.62 -6.88
N LEU A 97 -4.05 -8.20 -7.25
CA LEU A 97 -4.43 -8.43 -8.65
C LEU A 97 -4.44 -7.11 -9.44
N LYS A 98 -5.15 -6.09 -8.94
CA LYS A 98 -5.22 -4.77 -9.58
C LYS A 98 -3.84 -4.14 -9.73
N ALA A 99 -2.99 -4.22 -8.71
CA ALA A 99 -1.66 -3.60 -8.72
C ALA A 99 -0.68 -4.32 -9.67
N LEU A 100 -0.68 -5.66 -9.66
CA LEU A 100 0.19 -6.48 -10.50
C LEU A 100 -0.20 -6.41 -11.97
N PHE A 101 -1.50 -6.45 -12.28
CA PHE A 101 -1.96 -6.61 -13.66
C PHE A 101 -2.42 -5.31 -14.33
N LYS A 102 -2.45 -4.20 -13.56
CA LYS A 102 -3.05 -2.89 -13.92
C LYS A 102 -4.55 -3.07 -14.24
N PRO A 103 -5.46 -2.31 -13.62
CA PRO A 103 -6.89 -2.48 -13.88
C PRO A 103 -7.21 -1.99 -15.29
N ASN A 104 -7.13 -2.89 -16.27
CA ASN A 104 -7.83 -2.73 -17.54
C ASN A 104 -8.66 -3.98 -17.77
N ALA A 105 -9.85 -3.78 -18.34
CA ALA A 105 -10.81 -4.85 -18.56
C ALA A 105 -10.22 -6.00 -19.40
N THR A 106 -9.32 -5.67 -20.35
CA THR A 106 -8.72 -6.67 -21.24
C THR A 106 -7.83 -7.65 -20.50
N VAL A 107 -6.88 -7.19 -19.69
CA VAL A 107 -5.98 -8.07 -18.93
C VAL A 107 -6.79 -8.89 -17.92
N PHE A 108 -7.74 -8.27 -17.22
CA PHE A 108 -8.61 -8.98 -16.28
C PHE A 108 -9.46 -10.06 -16.95
N GLN A 109 -9.95 -9.82 -18.16
CA GLN A 109 -10.63 -10.84 -18.95
C GLN A 109 -9.76 -12.09 -19.21
N TYR A 110 -8.46 -11.91 -19.41
CA TYR A 110 -7.54 -13.03 -19.62
C TYR A 110 -7.05 -13.68 -18.31
N LEU A 111 -7.06 -12.98 -17.17
CA LEU A 111 -6.71 -13.56 -15.86
C LEU A 111 -7.59 -14.74 -15.46
N PHE A 112 -8.84 -14.76 -15.92
CA PHE A 112 -9.81 -15.81 -15.62
C PHE A 112 -9.98 -16.79 -16.78
N ARG A 113 -8.94 -17.02 -17.58
CA ARG A 113 -8.91 -18.00 -18.67
C ARG A 113 -7.70 -18.93 -18.55
N PRO A 114 -7.82 -20.21 -18.96
CA PRO A 114 -6.67 -21.07 -19.11
C PRO A 114 -5.73 -20.49 -20.17
N SER A 115 -4.42 -20.47 -19.89
CA SER A 115 -3.39 -19.91 -20.79
C SER A 115 -3.67 -18.46 -21.22
N GLY A 116 -4.32 -17.68 -20.36
CA GLY A 116 -4.77 -16.34 -20.69
C GLY A 116 -3.64 -15.40 -21.12
N LEU A 117 -2.44 -15.56 -20.56
CA LEU A 117 -1.29 -14.73 -20.92
C LEU A 117 -0.82 -14.99 -22.36
N ASP A 118 -0.78 -16.25 -22.79
CA ASP A 118 -0.42 -16.64 -24.16
C ASP A 118 -1.49 -16.25 -25.19
N MET A 119 -2.75 -16.15 -24.76
CA MET A 119 -3.83 -15.61 -25.59
C MET A 119 -3.78 -14.09 -25.74
N LEU A 120 -3.13 -13.40 -24.79
CA LEU A 120 -3.02 -11.94 -24.75
C LEU A 120 -1.76 -11.45 -25.47
N LEU A 121 -0.65 -12.18 -25.38
CA LEU A 121 0.67 -11.71 -25.77
C LEU A 121 1.30 -12.57 -26.87
N ALA A 122 2.12 -11.92 -27.69
CA ALA A 122 3.07 -12.57 -28.60
C ALA A 122 4.51 -12.17 -28.21
N PRO A 123 5.45 -13.12 -28.16
CA PRO A 123 6.87 -12.79 -27.97
C PRO A 123 7.42 -12.06 -29.20
N VAL A 124 8.25 -11.06 -28.97
CA VAL A 124 8.99 -10.33 -30.01
C VAL A 124 10.47 -10.41 -29.67
N TYR A 125 11.25 -11.04 -30.55
CA TYR A 125 12.68 -11.24 -30.35
C TYR A 125 13.46 -10.10 -30.99
N ALA A 126 14.30 -9.42 -30.20
CA ALA A 126 15.18 -8.36 -30.68
C ALA A 126 16.48 -8.33 -29.86
N ASN A 127 17.64 -8.28 -30.53
CA ASN A 127 18.95 -8.07 -29.90
C ASN A 127 19.26 -9.05 -28.74
N GLY A 128 18.94 -10.34 -28.90
CA GLY A 128 19.20 -11.36 -27.87
C GLY A 128 18.31 -11.22 -26.62
N SER A 129 17.18 -10.53 -26.74
CA SER A 129 16.20 -10.30 -25.69
C SER A 129 14.79 -10.53 -26.25
N THR A 130 13.91 -11.12 -25.43
CA THR A 130 12.48 -11.23 -25.74
C THR A 130 11.71 -10.10 -25.06
N THR A 131 10.92 -9.37 -25.84
CA THR A 131 9.86 -8.49 -25.36
C THR A 131 8.49 -9.07 -25.74
N VAL A 132 7.41 -8.37 -25.44
CA VAL A 132 6.04 -8.80 -25.77
C VAL A 132 5.28 -7.73 -26.53
N ALA A 133 4.41 -8.17 -27.43
CA ALA A 133 3.38 -7.36 -28.08
C ALA A 133 2.00 -7.91 -27.73
N ILE A 134 0.99 -7.04 -27.65
CA ILE A 134 -0.39 -7.47 -27.41
C ILE A 134 -0.99 -7.97 -28.71
N LEU A 135 -1.63 -9.14 -28.68
CA LEU A 135 -2.27 -9.71 -29.84
C LEU A 135 -3.49 -8.86 -30.26
N PRO A 136 -3.60 -8.46 -31.54
CA PRO A 136 -4.61 -7.50 -32.01
C PRO A 136 -6.04 -8.06 -32.02
N ARG A 137 -6.23 -9.37 -31.80
CA ARG A 137 -7.47 -10.08 -32.13
C ARG A 137 -8.73 -9.62 -31.37
N LYS A 138 -8.64 -8.85 -30.26
CA LYS A 138 -9.81 -8.45 -29.45
C LYS A 138 -9.71 -7.10 -28.72
N LEU A 139 -8.76 -6.24 -29.08
CA LEU A 139 -8.67 -4.91 -28.47
C LEU A 139 -9.78 -4.00 -29.02
N ARG A 140 -10.94 -3.97 -28.35
CA ARG A 140 -11.84 -2.79 -28.37
C ARG A 140 -11.26 -1.63 -27.53
N GLN A 141 -9.94 -1.59 -27.34
CA GLN A 141 -9.31 -0.53 -26.57
C GLN A 141 -8.96 0.61 -27.52
N HIS A 142 -9.67 1.73 -27.35
CA HIS A 142 -9.29 3.01 -27.98
C HIS A 142 -8.00 3.60 -27.38
N VAL A 143 -7.46 3.00 -26.32
CA VAL A 143 -6.29 3.49 -25.60
C VAL A 143 -5.12 2.52 -25.78
N PRO A 144 -4.01 2.93 -26.42
CA PRO A 144 -2.82 2.10 -26.52
C PRO A 144 -2.24 1.79 -25.15
N VAL A 145 -1.70 0.58 -24.98
CA VAL A 145 -0.98 0.22 -23.77
C VAL A 145 0.36 0.95 -23.77
N GLY A 146 0.52 1.91 -22.85
CA GLY A 146 1.79 2.65 -22.71
C GLY A 146 2.94 1.75 -22.23
N ASP A 147 4.16 2.28 -22.32
CA ASP A 147 5.42 1.52 -22.12
C ASP A 147 5.48 0.78 -20.79
N THR A 148 5.08 1.41 -19.67
CA THR A 148 5.03 0.74 -18.35
C THR A 148 4.05 -0.44 -18.30
N GLY A 149 3.01 -0.42 -19.13
CA GLY A 149 2.10 -1.55 -19.31
C GLY A 149 2.78 -2.71 -20.04
N LEU A 150 3.55 -2.42 -21.09
CA LEU A 150 4.31 -3.43 -21.82
C LEU A 150 5.47 -3.98 -20.98
N GLU A 151 6.18 -3.16 -20.21
CA GLU A 151 7.21 -3.62 -19.26
C GLU A 151 6.65 -4.60 -18.23
N ARG A 152 5.47 -4.28 -17.66
CA ARG A 152 4.75 -5.17 -16.76
C ARG A 152 4.43 -6.52 -17.42
N LEU A 153 3.86 -6.49 -18.62
CA LEU A 153 3.49 -7.70 -19.37
C LEU A 153 4.72 -8.52 -19.75
N ARG A 154 5.83 -7.86 -20.11
CA ARG A 154 7.12 -8.49 -20.37
C ARG A 154 7.64 -9.22 -19.14
N TRP A 155 7.61 -8.59 -17.96
CA TRP A 155 8.00 -9.24 -16.71
C TRP A 155 7.14 -10.47 -16.42
N LEU A 156 5.81 -10.35 -16.52
CA LEU A 156 4.88 -11.46 -16.31
C LEU A 156 5.12 -12.62 -17.28
N TYR A 157 5.50 -12.33 -18.53
CA TYR A 157 5.70 -13.35 -19.55
C TYR A 157 7.07 -14.06 -19.44
N CYS A 158 8.13 -13.31 -19.14
CA CYS A 158 9.51 -13.78 -19.20
C CYS A 158 10.03 -14.43 -17.91
N PHE A 159 9.34 -14.28 -16.77
CA PHE A 159 9.81 -14.76 -15.47
C PHE A 159 8.91 -15.89 -14.93
N PRO A 160 9.46 -17.05 -14.52
CA PRO A 160 8.67 -18.23 -14.17
C PRO A 160 7.63 -18.02 -13.07
N THR A 161 7.99 -17.45 -11.93
CA THR A 161 7.05 -17.23 -10.83
C THR A 161 6.06 -16.11 -11.13
N ALA A 162 6.44 -15.11 -11.92
CA ALA A 162 5.54 -14.05 -12.40
C ALA A 162 4.47 -14.60 -13.34
N ARG A 163 4.85 -15.49 -14.27
CA ARG A 163 3.92 -16.21 -15.15
C ARG A 163 2.99 -17.12 -14.37
N ALA A 164 3.55 -17.90 -13.44
CA ALA A 164 2.76 -18.75 -12.55
C ALA A 164 1.79 -17.96 -11.66
N ALA A 165 2.15 -16.73 -11.26
CA ALA A 165 1.26 -15.84 -10.53
C ALA A 165 0.03 -15.46 -11.36
N PHE A 166 0.20 -15.14 -12.64
CA PHE A 166 -0.89 -14.87 -13.58
C PHE A 166 -1.83 -16.09 -13.71
N ASP A 167 -1.27 -17.27 -14.00
CA ASP A 167 -2.05 -18.51 -14.21
C ASP A 167 -2.76 -19.00 -12.93
N SER A 168 -2.19 -18.67 -11.76
CA SER A 168 -2.77 -19.04 -10.48
C SER A 168 -4.12 -18.38 -10.20
N VAL A 169 -4.41 -17.24 -10.85
CA VAL A 169 -5.66 -16.50 -10.65
C VAL A 169 -6.84 -17.32 -11.15
N TYR A 170 -6.79 -17.76 -12.41
CA TYR A 170 -7.81 -18.67 -12.97
C TYR A 170 -7.90 -19.95 -12.16
N THR A 171 -6.76 -20.56 -11.81
CA THR A 171 -6.73 -21.80 -11.03
C THR A 171 -7.41 -21.65 -9.67
N ARG A 172 -7.19 -20.55 -8.95
CA ARG A 172 -7.87 -20.28 -7.67
C ARG A 172 -9.35 -19.96 -7.86
N ALA A 173 -9.68 -19.24 -8.92
CA ALA A 173 -11.06 -18.90 -9.25
C ALA A 173 -11.93 -20.13 -9.52
N THR A 174 -11.38 -21.19 -10.13
CA THR A 174 -12.12 -22.46 -10.33
C THR A 174 -12.38 -23.22 -9.04
N TYR A 175 -11.57 -23.00 -7.99
CA TYR A 175 -11.84 -23.46 -6.61
C TYR A 175 -12.72 -22.50 -5.80
N GLY A 176 -13.21 -21.45 -6.45
CA GLY A 176 -14.05 -20.41 -5.87
C GLY A 176 -13.34 -19.43 -4.94
N VAL A 177 -12.02 -19.34 -5.06
CA VAL A 177 -11.17 -18.46 -4.26
C VAL A 177 -10.79 -17.22 -5.06
N VAL A 178 -10.97 -16.05 -4.47
CA VAL A 178 -10.42 -14.79 -4.98
C VAL A 178 -8.99 -14.70 -4.45
N GLY A 179 -8.00 -15.06 -5.26
CA GLY A 179 -6.63 -15.15 -4.77
C GLY A 179 -5.58 -15.23 -5.85
N ILE A 180 -4.32 -15.20 -5.42
CA ILE A 180 -3.14 -15.25 -6.28
C ILE A 180 -1.98 -15.93 -5.55
N LYS A 181 -1.16 -16.67 -6.28
CA LYS A 181 0.19 -17.05 -5.86
C LYS A 181 1.12 -15.87 -6.13
N LEU A 182 1.80 -15.36 -5.10
CA LEU A 182 2.69 -14.21 -5.27
C LEU A 182 3.98 -14.62 -6.01
N PRO A 183 4.52 -13.77 -6.89
CA PRO A 183 5.77 -14.02 -7.57
C PRO A 183 6.98 -13.75 -6.66
N THR A 184 8.16 -14.19 -7.07
CA THR A 184 9.42 -14.01 -6.33
C THR A 184 10.10 -12.72 -6.78
N ALA A 185 9.80 -11.61 -6.11
CA ALA A 185 10.36 -10.30 -6.42
C ALA A 185 10.42 -9.36 -5.22
N GLU A 186 11.38 -8.45 -5.25
CA GLU A 186 11.36 -7.20 -4.46
C GLU A 186 10.51 -6.17 -5.16
N ILE A 187 9.72 -5.42 -4.38
CA ILE A 187 8.76 -4.45 -4.89
C ILE A 187 8.78 -3.17 -4.06
N ASP A 188 8.62 -2.06 -4.76
CA ASP A 188 8.27 -0.78 -4.15
C ASP A 188 6.76 -0.58 -4.34
N ILE A 189 6.02 -0.53 -3.24
CA ILE A 189 4.57 -0.33 -3.25
C ILE A 189 4.19 1.04 -2.70
N SER A 190 3.09 1.60 -3.20
CA SER A 190 2.39 2.72 -2.57
C SER A 190 0.99 2.26 -2.21
N VAL A 191 0.66 2.34 -0.93
CA VAL A 191 -0.61 1.93 -0.36
C VAL A 191 -1.40 3.12 0.17
N LYS A 192 -2.71 3.03 0.08
CA LYS A 192 -3.66 3.87 0.81
C LYS A 192 -4.53 2.98 1.68
N GLY A 193 -4.94 3.49 2.83
CA GLY A 193 -5.69 2.69 3.80
C GLY A 193 -5.93 3.41 5.11
N CYS A 194 -6.41 2.66 6.09
CA CYS A 194 -6.71 3.15 7.43
C CYS A 194 -5.68 2.60 8.44
N LEU A 195 -5.13 3.48 9.28
CA LEU A 195 -4.26 3.10 10.39
C LEU A 195 -5.10 2.93 11.66
N ARG A 196 -4.92 1.79 12.33
CA ARG A 196 -5.56 1.45 13.62
C ARG A 196 -4.51 0.79 14.52
N GLY A 197 -3.97 1.55 15.47
CA GLY A 197 -2.84 1.13 16.27
C GLY A 197 -1.64 0.74 15.40
N ARG A 198 -1.16 -0.50 15.52
CA ARG A 198 -0.05 -1.05 14.72
C ARG A 198 -0.49 -1.80 13.46
N LYS A 199 -1.76 -1.71 13.05
CA LYS A 199 -2.30 -2.35 11.86
C LYS A 199 -2.68 -1.29 10.81
N PHE A 200 -2.30 -1.53 9.56
CA PHE A 200 -2.65 -0.69 8.42
C PHE A 200 -3.50 -1.49 7.44
N PHE A 201 -4.79 -1.20 7.39
CA PHE A 201 -5.77 -1.88 6.54
C PHE A 201 -5.77 -1.23 5.16
N VAL A 202 -5.21 -1.93 4.17
CA VAL A 202 -4.99 -1.38 2.84
C VAL A 202 -6.29 -1.44 2.03
N SER A 203 -6.70 -0.28 1.50
CA SER A 203 -7.86 -0.12 0.62
C SER A 203 -7.47 0.15 -0.84
N SER A 204 -6.24 0.60 -1.09
CA SER A 204 -5.68 0.74 -2.44
C SER A 204 -4.20 0.40 -2.44
N LEU A 205 -3.75 -0.31 -3.48
CA LEU A 205 -2.37 -0.72 -3.68
C LEU A 205 -1.91 -0.36 -5.09
N SER A 206 -0.69 0.13 -5.20
CA SER A 206 0.00 0.24 -6.48
C SER A 206 1.44 -0.26 -6.33
N ILE A 207 1.92 -0.99 -7.32
CA ILE A 207 3.33 -1.39 -7.40
C ILE A 207 4.02 -0.43 -8.36
N VAL A 208 5.03 0.26 -7.88
CA VAL A 208 5.78 1.28 -8.61
C VAL A 208 6.95 0.64 -9.36
N ARG A 209 7.71 -0.19 -8.66
CA ARG A 209 8.88 -0.89 -9.18
C ARG A 209 8.83 -2.36 -8.77
N CYS A 210 9.38 -3.21 -9.63
CA CYS A 210 9.60 -4.62 -9.35
C CYS A 210 11.02 -5.02 -9.76
N SER A 211 11.70 -5.78 -8.91
CA SER A 211 13.00 -6.40 -9.18
C SER A 211 12.87 -7.90 -8.98
N PRO A 212 12.80 -8.70 -10.07
CA PRO A 212 12.68 -10.14 -9.97
C PRO A 212 13.87 -10.73 -9.22
N LEU A 213 13.61 -11.69 -8.33
CA LEU A 213 14.64 -12.41 -7.57
C LEU A 213 14.92 -13.80 -8.15
N GLU A 214 14.44 -14.06 -9.36
CA GLU A 214 14.64 -15.29 -10.12
C GLU A 214 15.23 -14.96 -11.50
N ALA A 215 15.88 -15.94 -12.12
CA ALA A 215 16.28 -15.82 -13.51
C ALA A 215 15.06 -15.84 -14.44
N PRO A 216 15.08 -15.09 -15.56
CA PRO A 216 14.07 -15.26 -16.60
C PRO A 216 14.20 -16.64 -17.23
N PHE A 217 13.19 -17.07 -18.01
CA PHE A 217 13.31 -18.29 -18.81
C PHE A 217 14.51 -18.22 -19.77
N ASP A 218 15.13 -19.36 -20.06
CA ASP A 218 16.29 -19.44 -20.96
C ASP A 218 16.02 -18.80 -22.33
N TRP A 219 14.82 -19.02 -22.88
CA TRP A 219 14.40 -18.46 -24.17
C TRP A 219 14.15 -16.94 -24.13
N ALA A 220 13.98 -16.35 -22.94
CA ALA A 220 13.72 -14.92 -22.80
C ALA A 220 14.99 -14.08 -23.05
N GLY A 221 16.18 -14.69 -23.00
CA GLY A 221 17.45 -14.00 -23.18
C GLY A 221 17.68 -12.92 -22.12
N ARG A 222 18.32 -11.81 -22.52
CA ARG A 222 18.62 -10.72 -21.57
C ARG A 222 17.37 -9.96 -21.17
N GLN A 223 17.12 -9.83 -19.86
CA GLN A 223 15.97 -9.12 -19.31
C GLN A 223 16.42 -8.00 -18.36
N PRO A 224 15.63 -6.91 -18.23
CA PRO A 224 15.87 -5.89 -17.21
C PRO A 224 15.90 -6.51 -15.80
N GLN A 225 16.80 -6.02 -14.96
CA GLN A 225 16.81 -6.36 -13.53
C GLN A 225 15.73 -5.58 -12.75
N HIS A 226 15.23 -4.48 -13.33
CA HIS A 226 14.24 -3.61 -12.73
C HIS A 226 13.17 -3.25 -13.76
N PHE A 227 11.92 -3.41 -13.37
CA PHE A 227 10.76 -3.06 -14.16
C PHE A 227 10.02 -1.90 -13.50
N ARG A 228 9.66 -0.88 -14.29
CA ARG A 228 8.82 0.21 -13.82
C ARG A 228 7.37 -0.10 -14.15
N LEU A 229 6.59 -0.41 -13.11
CA LEU A 229 5.20 -0.84 -13.29
C LEU A 229 4.21 0.34 -13.26
N ARG A 230 4.65 1.50 -12.77
CA ARG A 230 3.84 2.72 -12.72
C ARG A 230 4.74 3.94 -12.93
N GLU A 231 4.30 4.87 -13.77
CA GLU A 231 4.93 6.19 -13.81
C GLU A 231 4.68 6.91 -12.48
N PRO A 232 5.70 7.53 -11.86
CA PRO A 232 5.48 8.37 -10.70
C PRO A 232 4.52 9.48 -11.09
N ALA A 233 3.42 9.64 -10.35
CA ALA A 233 2.54 10.78 -10.60
C ALA A 233 3.35 12.08 -10.42
N PRO A 234 3.08 13.14 -11.20
CA PRO A 234 3.64 14.45 -10.93
C PRO A 234 3.37 14.83 -9.47
N GLY A 235 4.41 14.99 -8.65
CA GLY A 235 4.29 15.29 -7.21
C GLY A 235 4.20 14.10 -6.25
N GLU A 236 4.20 12.84 -6.71
CA GLU A 236 4.14 11.65 -5.83
C GLU A 236 5.39 11.42 -4.96
N ARG A 237 6.44 12.21 -5.18
CA ARG A 237 7.60 12.27 -4.28
C ARG A 237 7.32 13.00 -2.97
N LEU A 238 6.14 13.57 -2.77
CA LEU A 238 5.82 14.34 -1.57
C LEU A 238 5.21 13.45 -0.49
N ASN A 239 6.10 12.70 0.17
CA ASN A 239 6.04 12.16 1.53
C ASN A 239 4.77 11.42 2.01
N PRO A 240 4.90 10.25 2.66
CA PRO A 240 3.76 9.61 3.32
C PRO A 240 2.99 10.59 4.22
N ILE A 241 1.66 10.46 4.22
CA ILE A 241 0.81 11.09 5.25
C ILE A 241 1.11 10.29 6.52
N LEU A 242 2.17 10.69 7.21
CA LEU A 242 2.48 10.22 8.55
C LEU A 242 1.47 10.91 9.47
N VAL A 243 0.39 10.21 9.81
CA VAL A 243 -0.50 10.61 10.90
C VAL A 243 -0.28 9.63 12.04
N ASP A 244 -0.05 10.15 13.25
CA ASP A 244 0.05 9.37 14.47
C ASP A 244 -1.23 9.61 15.28
N SER A 245 -2.15 8.65 15.22
CA SER A 245 -3.48 8.75 15.86
C SER A 245 -3.40 8.80 17.38
N ASP A 246 -2.27 8.42 17.96
CA ASP A 246 -2.09 8.41 19.40
C ASP A 246 -1.72 9.81 19.92
N LEU A 247 -1.33 10.74 19.05
CA LEU A 247 -1.09 12.14 19.40
C LEU A 247 -2.42 12.86 19.67
N ILE A 248 -2.48 13.54 20.82
CA ILE A 248 -3.62 14.38 21.22
C ILE A 248 -3.19 15.84 21.09
N GLU A 249 -4.07 16.70 20.61
CA GLU A 249 -3.82 18.15 20.57
C GLU A 249 -3.68 18.73 21.99
N GLY A 250 -2.68 19.59 22.20
CA GLY A 250 -2.40 20.22 23.50
C GLY A 250 -2.91 21.66 23.59
N PRO A 251 -2.59 22.38 24.69
CA PRO A 251 -3.01 23.77 24.89
C PRO A 251 -2.40 24.75 23.86
N SER A 252 -1.28 24.38 23.22
CA SER A 252 -0.66 25.13 22.13
C SER A 252 -0.93 24.50 20.76
N GLY A 253 -2.09 23.86 20.60
CA GLY A 253 -2.44 23.08 19.42
C GLY A 253 -1.55 21.84 19.30
N TRP A 254 -1.06 21.54 18.09
CA TRP A 254 -0.14 20.43 17.88
C TRP A 254 1.29 20.70 18.38
N GLY A 255 1.67 21.97 18.53
CA GLY A 255 2.98 22.36 19.06
C GLY A 255 3.13 22.09 20.55
N LEU A 256 4.37 22.17 21.04
CA LEU A 256 4.70 22.05 22.46
C LEU A 256 4.47 23.38 23.19
N SER A 257 3.75 23.35 24.31
CA SER A 257 3.73 24.46 25.27
C SER A 257 5.08 24.64 25.96
N ASP A 258 5.26 25.73 26.71
CA ASP A 258 6.51 25.99 27.44
C ASP A 258 6.78 24.92 28.51
N ASP A 259 5.73 24.50 29.23
CA ASP A 259 5.80 23.45 30.24
C ASP A 259 6.14 22.08 29.61
N GLU A 260 5.49 21.75 28.50
CA GLU A 260 5.76 20.52 27.75
C GLU A 260 7.21 20.52 27.25
N TRP A 261 7.68 21.64 26.71
CA TRP A 261 9.04 21.79 26.23
C TRP A 261 10.07 21.67 27.36
N ALA A 262 9.86 22.33 28.48
CA ALA A 262 10.75 22.25 29.65
C ALA A 262 10.94 20.79 30.11
N CYS A 263 9.89 19.97 30.02
CA CYS A 263 9.92 18.56 30.39
C CYS A 263 10.67 17.67 29.39
N VAL A 264 10.77 18.04 28.10
CA VAL A 264 11.44 17.21 27.09
C VAL A 264 12.75 17.79 26.56
N ALA A 265 13.09 19.04 26.93
CA ALA A 265 14.27 19.75 26.44
C ALA A 265 15.57 18.96 26.68
N TYR A 266 15.66 18.23 27.78
CA TYR A 266 16.84 17.41 28.13
C TYR A 266 17.13 16.29 27.12
N LEU A 267 16.15 15.88 26.30
CA LEU A 267 16.36 14.90 25.23
C LEU A 267 17.21 15.47 24.08
N PHE A 268 17.35 16.79 24.05
CA PHE A 268 17.96 17.59 22.99
C PHE A 268 19.20 18.33 23.51
N PRO A 269 20.38 17.70 23.46
CA PRO A 269 21.60 18.36 23.92
C PRO A 269 21.90 19.60 23.05
N THR A 270 22.17 20.72 23.73
CA THR A 270 22.68 21.96 23.14
C THR A 270 24.19 21.98 23.22
N GLY A 271 24.86 22.48 22.18
CA GLY A 271 26.32 22.54 22.10
C GLY A 271 26.78 23.36 20.88
N PRO A 272 28.07 23.67 20.76
CA PRO A 272 28.59 24.58 19.72
C PRO A 272 28.32 24.09 18.29
N GLN A 273 28.19 22.78 18.10
CA GLN A 273 27.86 22.13 16.82
C GLN A 273 26.41 21.65 16.75
N CYS A 274 25.60 21.89 17.79
CA CYS A 274 24.21 21.46 17.87
C CYS A 274 23.27 22.65 17.63
N ARG A 275 22.03 22.34 17.24
CA ARG A 275 20.97 23.34 17.07
C ARG A 275 20.65 23.99 18.41
N SER A 276 20.21 25.25 18.38
CA SER A 276 19.69 25.90 19.58
C SER A 276 18.44 25.17 20.10
N GLY A 277 18.14 25.33 21.39
CA GLY A 277 16.95 24.76 22.00
C GLY A 277 15.68 25.22 21.28
N GLU A 278 15.58 26.51 20.96
CA GLU A 278 14.46 27.11 20.23
C GLU A 278 14.30 26.54 18.81
N GLN A 279 15.41 26.40 18.06
CA GLN A 279 15.36 25.82 16.72
C GLN A 279 14.94 24.35 16.76
N THR A 280 15.42 23.61 17.76
CA THR A 280 15.01 22.22 17.96
C THR A 280 13.53 22.14 18.33
N ARG A 281 13.04 23.03 19.20
CA ARG A 281 11.62 23.13 19.53
C ARG A 281 10.77 23.40 18.30
N ALA A 282 11.17 24.34 17.44
CA ALA A 282 10.47 24.63 16.20
C ALA A 282 10.38 23.41 15.29
N PHE A 283 11.46 22.63 15.17
CA PHE A 283 11.45 21.40 14.36
C PHE A 283 10.57 20.32 14.99
N VAL A 284 10.59 20.17 16.31
CA VAL A 284 9.72 19.22 17.02
C VAL A 284 8.25 19.61 16.85
N ASN A 285 7.90 20.88 16.96
CA ASN A 285 6.56 21.38 16.71
C ASN A 285 6.11 21.08 15.28
N ALA A 286 6.99 21.28 14.28
CA ALA A 286 6.72 20.90 12.91
C ALA A 286 6.47 19.39 12.75
N ILE A 287 7.26 18.54 13.42
CA ILE A 287 7.04 17.10 13.38
C ILE A 287 5.69 16.75 14.03
N LEU A 288 5.35 17.35 15.18
CA LEU A 288 4.07 17.09 15.86
C LEU A 288 2.86 17.59 15.04
N GLU A 289 2.92 18.78 14.43
CA GLU A 289 1.87 19.29 13.53
C GLU A 289 1.72 18.36 12.31
N LYS A 290 2.83 17.95 11.71
CA LYS A 290 2.83 16.98 10.60
C LYS A 290 2.15 15.66 11.00
N LEU A 291 2.50 15.12 12.16
CA LEU A 291 2.00 13.84 12.64
C LEU A 291 0.57 13.92 13.18
N GLY A 292 0.15 15.04 13.76
CA GLY A 292 -1.21 15.22 14.25
C GLY A 292 -2.22 15.46 13.13
N THR A 293 -1.87 16.32 12.18
CA THR A 293 -2.78 16.75 11.10
C THR A 293 -2.66 15.94 9.82
N GLY A 294 -1.50 15.32 9.58
CA GLY A 294 -1.18 14.65 8.32
C GLY A 294 -0.77 15.58 7.17
N VAL A 295 -0.81 16.90 7.33
CA VAL A 295 -0.54 17.88 6.26
C VAL A 295 0.84 17.69 5.63
N GLY A 296 1.02 17.98 4.34
CA GLY A 296 2.32 17.78 3.67
C GLY A 296 3.47 18.53 4.34
N TRP A 297 4.68 17.96 4.37
CA TRP A 297 5.85 18.61 5.00
C TRP A 297 6.13 20.02 4.44
N THR A 298 5.84 20.29 3.17
CA THR A 298 6.00 21.63 2.57
C THR A 298 5.16 22.68 3.32
N SER A 299 3.94 22.32 3.73
CA SER A 299 3.03 23.23 4.45
C SER A 299 3.49 23.51 5.87
N VAL A 300 4.13 22.54 6.52
CA VAL A 300 4.60 22.69 7.90
C VAL A 300 5.96 23.40 7.94
N ASN A 301 6.84 23.07 7.01
CA ASN A 301 8.20 23.59 7.00
C ASN A 301 8.28 25.06 6.59
N SER A 302 7.31 25.58 5.81
CA SER A 302 7.23 27.02 5.54
C SER A 302 7.19 27.87 6.82
N LYS A 303 6.74 27.29 7.95
CA LYS A 303 6.69 27.95 9.26
C LYS A 303 7.92 27.71 10.14
N HIS A 304 8.70 26.64 9.89
CA HIS A 304 9.61 26.09 10.91
C HIS A 304 11.02 25.72 10.42
N GLY A 305 11.34 25.77 9.10
CA GLY A 305 12.70 25.55 8.59
C GLY A 305 12.78 24.83 7.24
N THR A 306 13.95 24.27 6.91
CA THR A 306 14.13 23.51 5.65
C THR A 306 13.65 22.07 5.79
N LEU A 307 13.00 21.55 4.74
CA LEU A 307 12.44 20.19 4.69
C LEU A 307 13.43 19.08 5.08
N SER A 308 14.68 19.20 4.61
CA SER A 308 15.69 18.18 4.86
C SER A 308 16.11 18.13 6.33
N ALA A 309 16.13 19.28 7.01
CA ALA A 309 16.60 19.38 8.39
C ALA A 309 15.58 18.78 9.36
N VAL A 310 14.29 19.09 9.18
CA VAL A 310 13.20 18.54 10.01
C VAL A 310 13.05 17.02 9.79
N SER A 311 13.09 16.58 8.54
CA SER A 311 12.98 15.14 8.21
C SER A 311 14.17 14.33 8.75
N SER A 312 15.38 14.89 8.69
CA SER A 312 16.58 14.23 9.23
C SER A 312 16.50 14.14 10.76
N LEU A 313 16.10 15.22 11.44
CA LEU A 313 15.90 15.22 12.89
C LEU A 313 14.92 14.13 13.34
N TYR A 314 13.76 14.06 12.67
CA TYR A 314 12.73 13.06 12.99
C TYR A 314 13.26 11.63 12.84
N ARG A 315 13.95 11.35 11.72
CA ARG A 315 14.53 10.03 11.45
C ARG A 315 15.57 9.64 12.52
N ASP A 316 16.46 10.56 12.87
CA ASP A 316 17.51 10.33 13.86
C ASP A 316 16.92 10.09 15.26
N TYR A 317 15.85 10.81 15.62
CA TYR A 317 15.17 10.65 16.91
C TYR A 317 14.30 9.41 16.99
N ARG A 318 13.69 8.98 15.87
CA ARG A 318 13.05 7.67 15.80
C ARG A 318 14.07 6.55 16.01
N ARG A 319 15.20 6.62 15.29
CA ARG A 319 16.24 5.58 15.34
C ARG A 319 16.88 5.44 16.72
N SER A 320 17.06 6.56 17.42
CA SER A 320 17.62 6.58 18.79
C SER A 320 16.59 6.30 19.89
N GLY A 321 15.30 6.12 19.56
CA GLY A 321 14.23 5.93 20.53
C GLY A 321 13.82 7.20 21.30
N LYS A 322 14.53 8.32 21.11
CA LYS A 322 14.21 9.62 21.72
C LYS A 322 12.82 10.11 21.35
N TRP A 323 12.38 9.85 20.12
CA TRP A 323 11.04 10.23 19.66
C TRP A 323 9.93 9.56 20.48
N HIS A 324 10.07 8.25 20.77
CA HIS A 324 9.08 7.54 21.57
C HIS A 324 9.02 8.06 23.00
N LYS A 325 10.18 8.38 23.59
CA LYS A 325 10.25 9.00 24.93
C LYS A 325 9.54 10.36 24.94
N LEU A 326 9.83 11.20 23.95
CA LEU A 326 9.19 12.50 23.80
C LEU A 326 7.67 12.38 23.72
N VAL A 327 7.16 11.54 22.82
CA VAL A 327 5.71 11.39 22.60
C VAL A 327 5.05 10.85 23.86
N ALA A 328 5.66 9.88 24.56
CA ALA A 328 5.13 9.36 25.81
C ALA A 328 5.03 10.44 26.90
N THR A 329 6.09 11.24 27.11
CA THR A 329 6.10 12.33 28.09
C THR A 329 5.04 13.39 27.77
N VAL A 330 4.96 13.83 26.51
CA VAL A 330 4.00 14.86 26.08
C VAL A 330 2.56 14.36 26.23
N LEU A 331 2.28 13.11 25.85
CA LEU A 331 0.95 12.53 26.00
C LEU A 331 0.52 12.40 27.45
N GLU A 332 1.44 12.02 28.35
CA GLU A 332 1.16 11.97 29.77
C GLU A 332 0.78 13.36 30.31
N MET A 333 1.53 14.40 29.92
CA MET A 333 1.22 15.78 30.32
C MET A 333 -0.14 16.23 29.79
N ARG A 334 -0.41 16.04 28.49
CA ARG A 334 -1.70 16.43 27.88
C ARG A 334 -2.89 15.75 28.55
N LYS A 335 -2.79 14.45 28.85
CA LYS A 335 -3.85 13.70 29.55
C LYS A 335 -4.15 14.26 30.95
N ARG A 336 -3.12 14.69 31.69
CA ARG A 336 -3.30 15.32 33.00
C ARG A 336 -4.06 16.63 32.89
N TYR A 337 -3.71 17.49 31.92
CA TYR A 337 -4.44 18.74 31.68
C TYR A 337 -5.93 18.51 31.37
N PHE A 338 -6.26 17.55 30.49
CA PHE A 338 -7.66 17.22 30.18
C PHE A 338 -8.43 16.70 31.40
N THR A 339 -7.79 15.95 32.29
CA THR A 339 -8.45 15.42 33.49
C THR A 339 -8.78 16.54 34.49
N VAL A 340 -7.87 17.50 34.66
CA VAL A 340 -8.08 18.65 35.56
C VAL A 340 -9.13 19.61 34.99
N ALA A 341 -9.10 19.88 33.69
CA ALA A 341 -10.05 20.78 33.04
C ALA A 341 -11.50 20.25 33.06
N ASN A 342 -11.70 18.93 33.13
CA ASN A 342 -13.03 18.32 33.23
C ASN A 342 -13.54 18.19 34.68
N ALA A 343 -12.69 18.41 35.67
CA ALA A 343 -13.03 18.31 37.10
C ALA A 343 -13.35 19.67 37.75
N ALA A 344 -12.99 20.77 37.08
CA ALA A 344 -13.34 22.14 37.44
C ALA A 344 -14.60 22.58 36.66
#